data_AF-A0A349D7D8-F1
#
_entry.id   AF-A0A349D7D8-F1
#
_cell.length_a   1.000
_cell.length_b   1.000
_cell.length_c   1.000
_cell.angle_alpha   90.00
_cell.angle_beta   90.00
_cell.angle_gamma   90.00
#
_symmetry.space_group_name_H-M   'P 1'
#
loop_
_entity.id
_entity.type
_entity.pdbx_description
1 polymer ?
#
loop_
_entity_poly.entity_id
_entity_poly.type
_entity_poly.pdbx_seq_one_letter_code
_entity_poly.pdbx_strand_id
1 'polypeptide(L)' 'DSYYSKAYLRHLFAAGEMLGPQIATIHNLSFYVQLTKDAREHILQGDFAEWKNQMVKRLGQRL' A
#
# COMPACT_ATOMS: atom_id res chain seq x y z
N ASP A 1 -1.86 8.46 -4.62
CA ASP A 1 -0.56 8.86 -5.20
C ASP A 1 -0.54 8.75 -6.70
N SER A 2 -0.69 9.89 -7.38
CA SER A 2 -0.45 10.03 -8.83
C SER A 2 0.67 11.03 -9.14
N TYR A 3 1.31 11.60 -8.12
CA TYR A 3 2.31 12.66 -8.28
C TYR A 3 3.66 12.17 -8.81
N TYR A 4 4.02 10.92 -8.52
CA TYR A 4 5.30 10.33 -8.91
C TYR A 4 5.08 9.02 -9.65
N SER A 5 5.79 8.84 -10.77
CA SER A 5 5.76 7.59 -11.52
C SER A 5 6.65 6.54 -10.85
N LYS A 6 6.35 5.25 -11.09
CA LYS A 6 7.21 4.14 -10.65
C LYS A 6 8.63 4.22 -11.23
N ALA A 7 8.75 4.72 -12.46
CA ALA A 7 10.04 4.91 -13.12
C ALA A 7 10.88 5.98 -12.41
N TYR A 8 10.26 7.09 -12.01
CA TYR A 8 10.93 8.14 -11.25
C TYR A 8 11.36 7.65 -9.87
N LEU A 9 10.49 6.93 -9.16
CA LEU A 9 10.85 6.34 -7.87
C LEU A 9 12.03 5.37 -8.01
N ARG A 10 12.03 4.50 -9.02
CA ARG A 10 13.15 3.58 -9.31
C ARG A 10 14.44 4.34 -9.59
N HIS A 11 14.37 5.45 -10.34
CA HIS A 11 15.51 6.30 -10.60
C HIS A 11 16.11 6.86 -9.31
N LEU A 12 15.29 7.39 -8.39
CA LEU A 12 15.77 7.92 -7.10
C LEU A 12 16.50 6.85 -6.27
N PHE A 13 15.99 5.63 -6.25
CA PHE A 13 16.67 4.50 -5.60
C PHE A 13 18.01 4.17 -6.27
N ALA A 14 18.05 4.14 -7.62
CA ALA A 14 19.28 3.88 -8.36
C ALA A 14 20.33 4.99 -8.19
N ALA A 15 19.88 6.23 -8.01
CA ALA A 15 20.74 7.40 -7.78
C ALA A 15 21.20 7.53 -6.31
N GLY A 16 20.65 6.73 -5.38
CA GLY A 16 20.97 6.83 -3.95
C GLY A 16 20.39 8.06 -3.27
N GLU A 17 19.33 8.65 -3.83
CA GLU A 17 18.71 9.87 -3.29
C GLU A 17 17.74 9.56 -2.14
N MET A 18 17.85 10.31 -1.05
CA MET A 18 16.99 10.17 0.14
C MET A 18 15.50 10.41 -0.13
N LEU A 19 15.18 11.11 -1.22
CA LEU A 19 13.80 11.33 -1.66
C LEU A 19 13.09 10.01 -2.03
N GLY A 20 13.82 9.03 -2.55
CA GLY A 20 13.27 7.70 -2.88
C GLY A 20 12.68 6.99 -1.66
N PRO A 21 13.47 6.77 -0.59
CA PRO A 21 12.98 6.24 0.67
C PRO A 21 11.84 7.04 1.31
N GLN A 22 11.86 8.38 1.22
CA GLN A 22 10.80 9.23 1.76
C GLN A 22 9.46 9.00 1.04
N ILE A 23 9.46 9.03 -0.29
CA ILE A 23 8.26 8.78 -1.11
C ILE A 23 7.74 7.36 -0.86
N ALA A 24 8.63 6.36 -0.85
CA ALA A 24 8.25 4.96 -0.59
C ALA A 24 7.63 4.80 0.80
N THR A 25 8.17 5.49 1.82
CA THR A 25 7.64 5.46 3.18
C THR A 25 6.24 6.07 3.25
N ILE A 26 6.05 7.27 2.68
CA ILE A 26 4.74 7.94 2.65
C ILE A 26 3.70 7.06 1.96
N HIS A 27 4.06 6.45 0.82
CA HIS A 27 3.20 5.56 0.06
C HIS A 27 2.80 4.31 0.87
N ASN A 28 3.79 3.64 1.47
CA ASN A 28 3.57 2.42 2.25
C ASN A 28 2.72 2.70 3.49
N LEU A 29 3.00 3.78 4.23
CA LEU A 29 2.20 4.17 5.41
C LEU A 29 0.75 4.47 5.03
N SER A 30 0.55 5.21 3.94
CA SER A 30 -0.80 5.51 3.43
C SER A 30 -1.56 4.23 3.09
N PHE A 31 -0.90 3.26 2.44
CA PHE A 31 -1.46 1.94 2.17
C PHE A 31 -1.86 1.20 3.45
N TYR A 32 -0.99 1.11 4.46
CA TYR A 32 -1.29 0.41 5.73
C TYR A 32 -2.43 1.07 6.50
N VAL A 33 -2.48 2.42 6.53
CA VAL A 33 -3.58 3.16 7.16
C VAL A 33 -4.89 2.89 6.43
N GLN A 34 -4.89 2.86 5.10
CA GLN A 34 -6.11 2.52 4.35
C GLN A 34 -6.53 1.07 4.59
N LEU A 35 -5.59 0.13 4.57
CA LEU A 35 -5.87 -1.30 4.78
C LEU A 35 -6.54 -1.56 6.14
N THR A 36 -6.09 -0.87 7.19
CA THR A 36 -6.70 -0.99 8.53
C THR A 36 -8.05 -0.29 8.65
N LYS A 37 -8.26 0.83 7.93
CA LYS A 37 -9.57 1.47 7.82
C LYS A 37 -10.58 0.56 7.12
N ASP A 38 -10.22 -0.03 5.99
CA ASP A 38 -11.06 -0.95 5.24
C ASP A 38 -11.39 -2.18 6.10
N ALA A 39 -10.38 -2.75 6.78
CA ALA A 39 -10.59 -3.85 7.71
C ALA A 39 -11.61 -3.51 8.81
N ARG A 40 -11.53 -2.30 9.39
CA ARG A 40 -12.48 -1.82 10.40
C ARG A 40 -13.89 -1.71 9.83
N GLU A 41 -14.05 -1.20 8.61
CA GLU A 41 -15.35 -1.08 7.95
C GLU A 41 -16.00 -2.45 7.74
N HIS A 42 -15.26 -3.42 7.23
CA HIS A 42 -15.75 -4.79 7.04
C HIS A 42 -16.04 -5.53 8.36
N ILE A 43 -15.35 -5.19 9.45
CA ILE A 43 -15.71 -5.69 10.79
C ILE A 43 -17.08 -5.15 11.21
N LEU A 44 -17.37 -3.87 10.98
CA LEU A 44 -18.65 -3.26 11.32
C LEU A 44 -19.81 -3.76 10.43
N GLN A 45 -19.51 -4.12 9.18
CA GLN A 45 -20.48 -4.70 8.24
C GLN A 45 -20.71 -6.21 8.47
N GLY A 46 -19.84 -6.87 9.23
CA GLY A 46 -19.94 -8.29 9.56
C GLY A 46 -19.39 -9.24 8.48
N ASP A 47 -18.75 -8.72 7.43
CA ASP A 47 -18.23 -9.47 6.28
C ASP A 47 -16.69 -9.58 6.26
N PHE A 48 -16.02 -9.15 7.33
CA PHE A 48 -14.56 -9.14 7.46
C PHE A 48 -13.86 -10.45 7.06
N ALA A 49 -14.40 -11.61 7.44
CA ALA A 49 -13.76 -12.89 7.14
C ALA A 49 -13.68 -13.17 5.64
N GLU A 50 -14.76 -12.87 4.91
CA GLU A 50 -14.81 -13.03 3.46
C GLU A 50 -13.87 -12.02 2.77
N TRP A 51 -13.97 -10.74 3.15
CA TRP A 51 -13.10 -9.69 2.64
C TRP A 51 -11.63 -10.01 2.86
N LYS A 52 -11.24 -10.41 4.09
CA LYS A 52 -9.86 -10.77 4.44
C LYS A 52 -9.33 -11.89 3.55
N ASN A 53 -10.13 -12.94 3.32
CA ASN A 53 -9.71 -14.07 2.50
C ASN A 53 -9.45 -13.66 1.04
N GLN A 54 -10.22 -12.72 0.51
CA GLN A 54 -9.97 -12.14 -0.82
C GLN A 54 -8.75 -11.20 -0.80
N MET A 55 -8.64 -10.34 0.21
CA MET A 55 -7.57 -9.36 0.35
C MET A 55 -6.19 -10.02 0.48
N VAL A 56 -6.06 -11.07 1.30
CA VAL A 56 -4.81 -11.83 1.46
C VAL A 56 -4.34 -12.41 0.12
N LYS A 57 -5.25 -12.96 -0.69
CA LYS A 57 -4.91 -13.46 -2.03
C LYS A 57 -4.42 -12.34 -2.96
N ARG A 58 -5.10 -11.19 -2.94
CA ARG A 58 -4.71 -10.03 -3.76
C ARG A 58 -3.34 -9.47 -3.36
N LEU A 59 -3.04 -9.41 -2.07
CA LEU A 59 -1.74 -8.94 -1.57
C LEU A 59 -0.63 -9.93 -1.90
N GLY A 60 -0.90 -11.24 -1.79
CA GLY A 60 0.06 -12.28 -2.20
C GLY A 60 0.39 -12.31 -3.69
N GLN A 61 -0.46 -11.75 -4.55
CA GLN A 61 -0.20 -11.61 -6.00
C GLN A 61 0.49 -10.30 -6.39
N ARG A 62 0.46 -9.29 -5.51
CA ARG A 62 1.02 -7.95 -5.76
C ARG A 62 2.49 -7.81 -5.34
N LEU A 63 2.97 -8.71 -4.49
CA LEU A 63 4.38 -8.84 -4.06
C LEU A 63 5.14 -9.72 -5.05
#